data_AF-A0A1F8WE83-F1
#
_entry.id   AF-A0A1F8WE83-F1
#
_cell.length_a   1.000
_cell.length_b   1.000
_cell.length_c   1.000
_cell.angle_alpha   90.00
_cell.angle_beta   90.00
_cell.angle_gamma   90.00
#
_symmetry.space_group_name_H-M   'P 1'
#
loop_
_entity.id
_entity.type
_entity.pdbx_description
1 polymer ?
#
loop_
_entity_poly.entity_id
_entity_poly.type
_entity_poly.pdbx_seq_one_letter_code
_entity_poly.pdbx_strand_id
1 'polypeptide(L)' 'MSDVLVVASKVKKYVKDKSQMSTSSAVMEVLTREVTKLLDQAIAHAQQDGRKTVMDRDFPGQ' A
#
# COMPACT_ATOMS: atom_id res chain seq x y z
N MET A 1 -12.00 -1.20 12.86
CA MET A 1 -10.58 -0.77 12.85
C MET A 1 -9.95 -1.41 11.63
N SER A 2 -9.47 -0.61 10.69
CA SER A 2 -8.67 -1.13 9.58
C SER A 2 -7.25 -1.35 10.09
N ASP A 3 -6.72 -2.56 9.94
CA ASP A 3 -5.34 -2.84 10.34
C ASP A 3 -4.38 -2.03 9.48
N VAL A 4 -3.36 -1.45 10.11
CA VAL A 4 -2.34 -0.68 9.41
C VAL A 4 -1.47 -1.64 8.59
N LEU A 5 -1.53 -1.52 7.26
CA LEU A 5 -0.81 -2.40 6.33
C LEU A 5 0.64 -1.97 6.07
N VAL A 6 1.08 -0.86 6.65
CA VAL A 6 2.42 -0.28 6.43
C VAL A 6 3.19 -0.12 7.73
N VAL A 7 4.50 -0.37 7.68
CA VAL A 7 5.37 -0.19 8.85
C VAL A 7 5.62 1.31 9.08
N ALA A 8 4.94 1.89 10.07
CA ALA A 8 4.96 3.33 10.32
C ALA A 8 6.36 3.92 10.49
N SER A 9 7.30 3.19 11.12
CA SER A 9 8.68 3.66 11.31
C SER A 9 9.44 3.78 9.98
N LYS A 10 9.18 2.89 9.01
CA LYS A 10 9.80 2.94 7.68
C LYS A 10 9.27 4.12 6.87
N VAL A 11 7.96 4.36 6.91
CA VAL A 11 7.34 5.52 6.24
C VAL A 11 7.88 6.83 6.80
N LYS A 12 7.86 6.98 8.13
CA LYS A 12 8.39 8.18 8.80
C LYS A 12 9.86 8.42 8.47
N LYS A 13 10.68 7.36 8.50
CA LYS A 13 12.09 7.45 8.12
C LYS A 13 12.27 7.89 6.68
N TYR A 14 11.53 7.31 5.75
CA TYR A 14 11.62 7.67 4.33
C TYR A 14 11.30 9.15 4.08
N VAL A 15 10.22 9.67 4.67
CA VAL A 15 9.85 11.09 4.56
C VAL A 15 10.93 11.98 5.18
N LYS A 16 11.42 11.63 6.37
CA LYS A 16 12.47 12.39 7.07
C LYS A 16 13.78 12.43 6.27
N ASP A 17 14.24 11.29 5.76
CA ASP A 17 15.51 11.18 5.04
C ASP A 17 15.46 11.97 3.71
N LYS A 18 14.30 12.02 3.04
CA LYS A 18 14.14 12.75 1.76
C LYS A 18 13.86 14.24 1.87
N SER A 19 13.21 14.69 2.95
CA SER A 19 12.67 16.05 3.03
C SER A 19 12.93 16.78 4.34
N GLN A 20 13.54 16.11 5.33
CA GLN A 20 13.66 16.58 6.71
C GLN A 20 12.32 16.81 7.44
N MET A 21 11.18 16.48 6.83
CA MET A 21 9.85 16.63 7.43
C MET A 21 9.51 15.51 8.43
N SER A 22 8.60 15.82 9.35
CA SER A 22 7.92 14.82 10.18
C SER A 22 6.65 14.30 9.48
N THR A 23 6.16 13.13 9.88
CA THR A 23 4.94 12.53 9.33
C THR A 23 3.92 12.32 10.44
N SER A 24 2.71 12.85 10.25
CA SER A 24 1.58 12.66 11.16
C SER A 24 1.15 11.19 11.23
N SER A 25 0.63 10.77 12.39
CA SER A 25 0.06 9.42 12.57
C SER A 25 -1.12 9.14 11.65
N ALA A 26 -1.96 10.15 11.38
CA ALA A 26 -3.13 10.03 10.50
C ALA A 26 -2.76 9.63 9.05
N VAL A 27 -1.52 9.88 8.63
CA VAL A 27 -1.02 9.45 7.32
C VAL A 27 -1.04 7.92 7.18
N MET A 28 -0.90 7.17 8.28
CA MET A 28 -0.90 5.71 8.21
C MET A 28 -2.27 5.16 7.80
N GLU A 29 -3.35 5.80 8.21
CA GLU A 29 -4.71 5.43 7.79
C GLU A 29 -4.92 5.72 6.29
N VAL A 30 -4.44 6.88 5.82
CA VAL A 30 -4.49 7.23 4.40
C VAL A 30 -3.74 6.20 3.56
N LEU A 31 -2.50 5.89 3.94
CA LEU A 31 -1.68 4.90 3.23
C LEU A 31 -2.31 3.50 3.28
N THR A 32 -2.89 3.11 4.41
CA THR A 32 -3.61 1.85 4.53
C THR A 32 -4.75 1.77 3.53
N ARG A 33 -5.58 2.81 3.42
CA ARG A 33 -6.68 2.86 2.44
C ARG A 33 -6.19 2.72 1.00
N GLU A 34 -5.11 3.42 0.63
CA GLU A 34 -4.55 3.33 -0.71
C GLU A 34 -3.94 1.96 -1.01
N VAL A 35 -3.20 1.37 -0.05
CA VAL A 35 -2.65 0.02 -0.19
C VAL A 35 -3.76 -1.02 -0.34
N THR A 36 -4.81 -0.95 0.49
CA THR A 36 -5.97 -1.85 0.39
C THR A 36 -6.62 -1.76 -0.99
N LYS A 37 -6.86 -0.53 -1.48
CA LYS A 37 -7.44 -0.34 -2.81
C LYS A 37 -6.61 -0.97 -3.93
N LEU A 38 -5.28 -0.82 -3.87
CA LEU A 38 -4.37 -1.44 -4.85
C LEU A 38 -4.40 -2.97 -4.75
N LEU A 39 -4.43 -3.52 -3.53
CA LEU A 39 -4.52 -4.96 -3.31
C LEU A 39 -5.83 -5.53 -3.83
N ASP A 40 -6.97 -4.88 -3.55
CA ASP A 40 -8.28 -5.33 -4.01
C ASP A 40 -8.36 -5.37 -5.54
N GLN A 41 -7.78 -4.35 -6.21
CA GLN A 41 -7.66 -4.32 -7.67
C GLN A 41 -6.79 -5.47 -8.19
N ALA A 42 -5.61 -5.66 -7.60
CA ALA A 42 -4.69 -6.70 -8.03
C ALA A 42 -5.27 -8.11 -7.79
N ILE A 43 -6.01 -8.32 -6.70
CA ILE A 43 -6.76 -9.55 -6.43
C ILE A 43 -7.81 -9.78 -7.51
N ALA A 44 -8.58 -8.75 -7.87
CA ALA A 44 -9.61 -8.87 -8.91
C ALA A 44 -9.00 -9.27 -10.27
N HIS A 45 -7.90 -8.66 -10.68
CA HIS A 45 -7.18 -9.05 -11.91
C HIS A 45 -6.68 -10.49 -11.85
N ALA A 46 -6.04 -10.89 -10.75
CA ALA A 46 -5.56 -12.27 -10.58
C ALA A 46 -6.71 -13.29 -10.66
N GLN A 47 -7.86 -12.98 -10.06
CA GLN A 47 -9.06 -13.82 -10.09
C GLN A 47 -9.67 -13.92 -11.48
N GLN A 48 -9.72 -12.82 -12.23
CA GLN A 48 -10.20 -12.79 -13.62
C GLN A 48 -9.36 -13.69 -14.53
N ASP A 49 -8.05 -13.77 -14.26
CA ASP A 49 -7.11 -14.67 -14.94
C ASP A 49 -7.15 -16.13 -14.43
N GLY A 50 -8.05 -16.47 -13.49
CA GLY A 50 -8.14 -17.81 -12.90
C GLY A 50 -6.98 -18.18 -11.98
N ARG A 51 -6.17 -17.22 -11.55
CA ARG A 51 -5.00 -17.45 -10.67
C ARG A 51 -5.38 -17.35 -9.20
N LYS A 52 -4.60 -18.04 -8.36
CA LYS A 52 -4.65 -17.94 -6.88
C LYS A 52 -3.50 -17.13 -6.28
N THR A 53 -2.65 -16.58 -7.15
CA THR A 53 -1.47 -15.82 -6.77
C THR A 53 -1.55 -14.46 -7.45
N VAL A 54 -1.57 -13.41 -6.63
CA VAL A 54 -1.39 -12.02 -7.09
C VAL A 54 0.06 -11.85 -7.52
N MET A 55 0.26 -11.31 -8.71
CA MET A 55 1.55 -11.06 -9.34
C MET A 55 1.76 -9.56 -9.52
N ASP A 56 2.99 -9.16 -9.80
CA ASP A 56 3.36 -7.78 -10.10
C ASP A 56 2.51 -7.16 -11.22
N ARG A 57 2.31 -7.89 -12.32
CA ARG A 57 1.45 -7.49 -13.46
C ARG A 57 -0.01 -7.21 -13.11
N ASP A 58 -0.48 -7.62 -11.93
CA ASP A 58 -1.85 -7.33 -11.49
C ASP A 58 -2.01 -5.89 -10.98
N PHE A 59 -0.89 -5.21 -10.67
CA PHE A 59 -0.89 -3.83 -10.22
C PHE A 59 -0.91 -2.85 -11.39
N PRO A 60 -1.58 -1.69 -11.25
CA PRO A 60 -1.58 -0.66 -12.28
C PRO A 60 -0.15 -0.14 -12.58
N GLY A 61 0.20 -0.04 -13.86
CA GLY A 61 1.46 0.57 -14.31
C GLY A 61 2.67 -0.37 -14.37
N GLN A 62 2.46 -1.68 -14.29
CA GLN A 62 3.43 -2.72 -14.65
C GLN A 62 3.32 -3.10 -16.13
#